data_AF-A0AA39P0K9-F1
#
_entry.id   AF-A0AA39P0K9-F1
#
_cell.length_a   1.000
_cell.length_b   1.000
_cell.length_c   1.000
_cell.angle_alpha   90.00
_cell.angle_beta   90.00
_cell.angle_gamma   90.00
#
_symmetry.space_group_name_H-M   'P 1'
#
loop_
_entity.id
_entity.type
_entity.pdbx_description
1 polymer ?
#
loop_
_entity_poly.entity_id
_entity_poly.type
_entity_poly.pdbx_seq_one_letter_code
_entity_poly.pdbx_strand_id
1 'polypeptide(L)'
;MPKKWVTEEQDNWFYIRQLAYNQARLVGRIGIYLDDVVKEFNKTWAVSGWEEVIGDSAEAIAKRAAMDLIYQVWKKQIRQKFNNECHKAGPAAGVTNSVGNLAALTKKKKKVFNLKPEEILEAMEELHEKISEAEEKQVPADYLEAIDQALALLECLLQEVAAQTGWWFSVIAGGSLPTDNGNIHTPFNALHSDQLPPAPQEGSLPYATN
;
A
#
# COMPACT_ATOMS: atom_id res chain seq x y z
N MET A 1 0.09 -16.17 17.46
CA MET A 1 1.11 -15.10 17.47
C MET A 1 1.10 -14.46 16.09
N PRO A 2 1.15 -13.12 15.96
CA PRO A 2 1.23 -12.49 14.65
C PRO A 2 2.49 -12.97 13.92
N LYS A 3 2.35 -13.39 12.66
CA LYS A 3 3.48 -13.85 11.83
C LYS A 3 4.41 -12.65 11.64
N LYS A 4 5.68 -12.77 12.04
CA LYS A 4 6.68 -11.73 11.72
C LYS A 4 6.80 -11.65 10.19
N TRP A 5 6.79 -10.44 9.65
CA TRP A 5 6.97 -10.20 8.20
C TRP A 5 8.43 -10.29 7.76
N VAL A 6 9.36 -10.41 8.70
CA VAL A 6 10.80 -10.61 8.48
C VAL A 6 11.26 -11.92 9.09
N THR A 7 12.23 -12.57 8.44
CA THR A 7 12.98 -13.70 9.00
C THR A 7 13.90 -13.23 10.13
N GLU A 8 14.43 -14.16 10.94
CA GLU A 8 15.40 -13.83 12.00
C GLU A 8 16.69 -13.22 11.44
N GLU A 9 17.14 -13.72 10.29
CA GLU A 9 18.30 -13.16 9.58
C GLU A 9 18.07 -11.70 9.15
N GLN A 10 16.89 -11.41 8.58
CA GLN A 10 16.50 -10.04 8.21
C GLN A 10 16.36 -9.15 9.46
N ASP A 11 15.82 -9.68 10.56
CA ASP A 11 15.73 -8.97 11.85
C ASP A 11 17.12 -8.56 12.35
N ASN A 12 18.08 -9.48 12.32
CA ASN A 12 19.47 -9.19 12.68
C ASN A 12 20.13 -8.17 11.73
N TRP A 13 19.80 -8.21 10.45
CA TRP A 13 20.29 -7.25 9.48
C TRP A 13 19.79 -5.82 9.75
N PHE A 14 18.52 -5.66 10.16
CA PHE A 14 17.98 -4.37 10.61
C PHE A 14 18.69 -3.89 11.88
N TYR A 15 18.91 -4.80 12.84
CA TYR A 15 19.58 -4.48 14.09
C TYR A 15 20.97 -3.85 13.88
N ILE A 16 21.79 -4.45 12.99
CA ILE A 16 23.13 -3.93 12.66
C ILE A 16 23.04 -2.50 12.07
N ARG A 17 21.99 -2.20 11.31
CA ARG A 17 21.76 -0.91 10.64
C ARG A 17 21.10 0.15 11.54
N GLN A 18 20.63 -0.23 12.72
CA GLN A 18 19.93 0.69 13.63
C GLN A 18 20.80 1.90 14.02
N LEU A 19 22.11 1.69 14.20
CA LEU A 19 23.05 2.77 14.54
C LEU A 19 23.15 3.81 13.41
N ALA A 20 23.32 3.36 12.17
CA ALA A 20 23.41 4.23 11.00
C ALA A 20 22.09 4.97 10.74
N TYR A 21 20.95 4.31 10.98
CA TYR A 21 19.63 4.96 10.93
C TYR A 21 19.53 6.12 11.93
N ASN A 22 19.95 5.90 13.19
CA ASN A 22 19.92 6.94 14.21
C ASN A 22 20.82 8.13 13.84
N GLN A 23 22.01 7.87 13.29
CA GLN A 23 22.91 8.91 12.79
C GLN A 23 22.28 9.71 11.64
N ALA A 24 21.73 9.02 10.63
CA ALA A 24 21.04 9.65 9.50
C ALA A 24 19.88 10.53 9.96
N ARG A 25 19.14 10.11 11.00
CA ARG A 25 18.07 10.90 11.62
C ARG A 25 18.61 12.17 12.28
N LEU A 26 19.70 12.09 13.05
CA LEU A 26 20.32 13.24 13.72
C LEU A 26 20.80 14.31 12.74
N VAL A 27 21.30 13.89 11.57
CA VAL A 27 21.79 14.81 10.53
C VAL A 27 20.72 15.22 9.50
N GLY A 28 19.45 14.82 9.70
CA GLY A 28 18.35 15.16 8.79
C GLY A 28 18.41 14.48 7.41
N ARG A 29 19.17 13.38 7.26
CA ARG A 29 19.35 12.62 5.99
C ARG A 29 18.63 11.28 5.96
N ILE A 30 17.56 11.15 6.73
CA ILE A 30 16.78 9.91 6.85
C ILE A 30 16.21 9.40 5.52
N GLY A 31 15.81 10.30 4.61
CA GLY A 31 15.25 9.92 3.31
C GLY A 31 16.25 9.16 2.46
N ILE A 32 17.44 9.75 2.28
CA ILE A 32 18.55 9.16 1.51
C ILE A 32 18.96 7.81 2.10
N TYR A 33 19.12 7.75 3.43
CA TYR A 33 19.46 6.51 4.10
C TYR A 33 18.43 5.40 3.88
N LEU A 34 17.13 5.71 4.01
CA LEU A 34 16.08 4.73 3.77
C LEU A 34 16.08 4.24 2.32
N ASP A 35 16.36 5.13 1.35
CA ASP A 35 16.45 4.74 -0.06
C ASP A 35 17.58 3.74 -0.30
N ASP A 36 18.75 3.98 0.29
CA ASP A 36 19.90 3.08 0.19
C ASP A 36 19.64 1.74 0.88
N VAL A 37 19.02 1.76 2.06
CA VAL A 37 18.68 0.53 2.80
C VAL A 37 17.64 -0.30 2.06
N VAL A 38 16.63 0.31 1.43
CA VAL A 38 15.63 -0.45 0.64
C VAL A 38 16.29 -1.08 -0.58
N LYS A 39 17.19 -0.35 -1.27
CA LYS A 39 17.96 -0.90 -2.39
C LYS A 39 18.82 -2.09 -1.95
N GLU A 40 19.53 -1.95 -0.84
CA GLU A 40 20.37 -3.02 -0.29
C GLU A 40 19.53 -4.22 0.15
N PHE A 41 18.39 -3.99 0.81
CA PHE A 41 17.46 -5.03 1.22
C PHE A 41 16.93 -5.80 0.00
N ASN A 42 16.49 -5.08 -1.04
CA ASN A 42 16.01 -5.71 -2.27
C ASN A 42 17.11 -6.47 -2.98
N LYS A 43 18.33 -5.93 -3.04
CA LYS A 43 19.46 -6.65 -3.65
C LYS A 43 19.79 -7.96 -2.92
N THR A 44 19.59 -8.01 -1.61
CA THR A 44 19.97 -9.15 -0.78
C THR A 44 18.87 -10.21 -0.66
N TRP A 45 17.61 -9.78 -0.55
CA TRP A 45 16.46 -10.69 -0.31
C TRP A 45 15.35 -10.62 -1.34
N ALA A 46 15.26 -9.56 -2.15
CA ALA A 46 14.25 -9.52 -3.20
C ALA A 46 14.74 -10.28 -4.44
N VAL A 47 13.78 -10.91 -5.11
CA VAL A 47 13.92 -11.75 -6.29
C VAL A 47 14.89 -11.12 -7.31
N SER A 48 15.93 -11.86 -7.67
CA SER A 48 16.84 -11.53 -8.79
C SER A 48 16.02 -11.16 -10.03
N GLY A 49 16.26 -10.00 -10.64
CA GLY A 49 15.52 -9.53 -11.82
C GLY A 49 15.09 -8.06 -11.81
N TRP A 50 15.30 -7.32 -10.70
CA TRP A 50 15.05 -5.86 -10.63
C TRP A 50 15.80 -5.06 -11.69
N GLU A 51 16.97 -5.54 -12.11
CA GLU A 51 17.83 -4.87 -13.09
C GLU A 51 17.47 -5.26 -14.54
N GLU A 52 16.65 -6.29 -14.74
CA GLU A 52 16.40 -6.90 -16.05
C GLU A 52 15.12 -6.40 -16.75
N VAL A 53 14.34 -5.52 -16.09
CA VAL A 53 13.16 -4.88 -16.70
C VAL A 53 13.60 -3.69 -17.59
N ILE A 54 14.28 -4.03 -18.69
CA ILE A 54 14.73 -3.08 -19.72
C ILE A 54 13.88 -3.32 -20.97
N GLY A 55 13.05 -2.34 -21.32
CA GLY A 55 12.22 -2.36 -22.52
C GLY A 55 11.06 -1.38 -22.42
N ASP A 56 10.51 -1.00 -23.58
CA ASP A 56 9.33 -0.13 -23.70
C ASP A 56 8.05 -0.92 -24.02
N SER A 57 8.07 -2.25 -23.85
CA SER A 57 6.87 -3.06 -23.99
C SER A 57 5.86 -2.74 -22.88
N ALA A 58 4.58 -2.91 -23.16
CA ALA A 58 3.51 -2.73 -22.16
C ALA A 58 3.76 -3.60 -20.90
N GLU A 59 4.25 -4.82 -21.10
CA GLU A 59 4.66 -5.74 -20.03
C GLU A 59 5.81 -5.18 -19.18
N ALA A 60 6.84 -4.59 -19.80
CA ALA A 60 7.95 -3.99 -19.07
C ALA A 60 7.52 -2.76 -18.27
N ILE A 61 6.59 -1.95 -18.80
CA ILE A 61 6.00 -0.80 -18.11
C ILE A 61 5.17 -1.27 -16.90
N ALA A 62 4.31 -2.28 -17.08
CA ALA A 62 3.49 -2.84 -16.01
C ALA A 62 4.36 -3.46 -14.90
N LYS A 63 5.39 -4.23 -15.27
CA LYS A 63 6.38 -4.77 -14.33
C LYS A 63 7.06 -3.63 -13.55
N ARG A 64 7.53 -2.58 -14.23
CA ARG A 64 8.17 -1.43 -13.55
C ARG A 64 7.22 -0.75 -12.56
N ALA A 65 5.95 -0.54 -12.93
CA ALA A 65 4.94 0.05 -12.04
C ALA A 65 4.66 -0.83 -10.80
N ALA A 66 4.52 -2.15 -10.98
CA ALA A 66 4.36 -3.09 -9.88
C ALA A 66 5.57 -3.09 -8.95
N MET A 67 6.77 -3.03 -9.51
CA MET A 67 8.02 -2.98 -8.73
C MET A 67 8.17 -1.67 -7.96
N ASP A 68 7.78 -0.53 -8.53
CA ASP A 68 7.73 0.75 -7.82
C ASP A 68 6.75 0.69 -6.65
N LEU A 69 5.58 0.08 -6.82
CA LEU A 69 4.62 -0.10 -5.73
C LEU A 69 5.21 -0.95 -4.61
N ILE A 70 5.83 -2.08 -4.95
CA ILE A 70 6.53 -2.97 -4.01
C ILE A 70 7.63 -2.18 -3.28
N TYR A 71 8.43 -1.39 -4.00
CA TYR A 71 9.47 -0.54 -3.42
C TYR A 71 8.90 0.42 -2.36
N GLN A 72 7.79 1.11 -2.67
CA GLN A 72 7.16 2.03 -1.72
C GLN A 72 6.62 1.31 -0.48
N VAL A 73 6.04 0.12 -0.65
CA VAL A 73 5.58 -0.72 0.46
C VAL A 73 6.76 -1.11 1.37
N TRP A 74 7.86 -1.61 0.81
CA TRP A 74 9.06 -1.95 1.58
C TRP A 74 9.65 -0.74 2.28
N LYS A 75 9.80 0.39 1.59
CA LYS A 75 10.29 1.64 2.17
C LYS A 75 9.48 2.06 3.39
N LYS A 76 8.15 1.92 3.33
CA LYS A 76 7.25 2.21 4.45
C LYS A 76 7.41 1.21 5.60
N GLN A 77 7.46 -0.09 5.32
CA GLN A 77 7.64 -1.12 6.35
C GLN A 77 8.99 -1.02 7.05
N ILE A 78 10.08 -0.81 6.29
CA ILE A 78 11.42 -0.59 6.80
C ILE A 78 11.47 0.65 7.70
N ARG A 79 10.88 1.76 7.25
CA ARG A 79 10.76 2.97 8.09
C ARG A 79 10.03 2.70 9.39
N GLN A 80 8.90 1.98 9.33
CA GLN A 80 8.15 1.62 10.55
C GLN A 80 8.98 0.74 11.48
N LYS A 81 9.73 -0.22 10.95
CA LYS A 81 10.61 -1.10 11.72
C LYS A 81 11.64 -0.31 12.52
N PHE A 82 12.41 0.55 11.85
CA PHE A 82 13.40 1.39 12.50
C PHE A 82 12.78 2.34 13.53
N ASN A 83 11.62 2.94 13.23
CA ASN A 83 10.91 3.81 14.17
C ASN A 83 10.45 3.06 15.43
N ASN A 84 9.86 1.88 15.24
CA ASN A 84 9.38 1.05 16.35
C ASN A 84 10.52 0.57 17.26
N GLU A 85 11.71 0.35 16.70
CA GLU A 85 12.90 -0.04 17.48
C GLU A 85 13.58 1.14 18.16
N CYS A 86 13.59 2.33 17.53
CA CYS A 86 14.03 3.56 18.19
C CYS A 86 13.27 3.84 19.50
N HIS A 87 11.95 3.60 19.52
CA HIS A 87 11.14 3.82 20.71
C HIS A 87 11.40 2.81 21.84
N LYS A 88 11.95 1.63 21.53
CA LYS A 88 12.33 0.63 22.53
C LYS A 88 13.72 0.87 23.12
N ALA A 89 14.60 1.54 22.38
CA ALA A 89 15.97 1.84 22.79
C ALA A 89 16.12 3.20 23.50
N GLY A 90 15.03 3.92 23.77
CA GLY A 90 15.06 5.13 24.59
C GLY A 90 15.48 4.80 26.02
N PRO A 91 16.29 5.64 26.68
CA PRO A 91 16.76 5.37 28.03
C PRO A 91 15.55 5.27 28.96
N ALA A 92 15.52 4.23 29.78
CA ALA A 92 14.67 4.10 30.95
C ALA A 92 15.04 5.16 32.00
N ALA A 93 14.81 6.43 31.68
CA ALA A 93 14.95 7.57 32.56
C ALA A 93 13.60 8.29 32.61
N GLY A 94 12.70 7.70 33.42
CA GLY A 94 11.54 8.35 34.04
C GLY A 94 10.54 9.07 33.11
N VAL A 95 9.34 8.49 32.99
CA VAL A 95 8.09 9.10 33.47
C VAL A 95 6.94 8.14 33.14
N THR A 96 6.08 7.99 34.14
CA THR A 96 5.03 7.01 34.37
C THR A 96 3.77 7.21 33.51
N ASN A 97 3.03 6.11 33.37
CA ASN A 97 1.59 5.99 33.08
C ASN A 97 1.10 6.18 31.63
N SER A 98 0.94 5.05 30.92
CA SER A 98 -0.34 4.70 30.26
C SER A 98 -0.26 3.28 29.65
N VAL A 99 -0.20 2.26 30.51
CA VAL A 99 -0.50 0.87 30.13
C VAL A 99 -1.99 0.66 30.31
N GLY A 100 -2.77 0.92 29.26
CA GLY A 100 -4.21 0.71 29.32
C GLY A 100 -4.92 1.28 28.11
N ASN A 101 -4.74 0.66 26.93
CA ASN A 101 -5.81 0.58 25.92
C ASN A 101 -5.49 -0.23 24.65
N LEU A 102 -4.33 -0.88 24.52
CA LEU A 102 -4.06 -1.68 23.31
C LEU A 102 -4.58 -3.13 23.34
N ALA A 103 -5.04 -3.62 24.50
CA ALA A 103 -5.48 -5.01 24.67
C ALA A 103 -6.96 -5.27 24.27
N ALA A 104 -7.73 -4.23 23.95
CA ALA A 104 -9.17 -4.34 23.68
C ALA A 104 -9.54 -4.45 22.18
N LEU A 105 -8.60 -4.33 21.25
CA LEU A 105 -8.91 -4.28 19.80
C LEU A 105 -8.67 -5.58 19.01
N THR A 106 -8.24 -6.67 19.64
CA THR A 106 -7.89 -7.92 18.91
C THR A 106 -8.84 -9.09 19.10
N LYS A 107 -10.09 -8.83 19.51
CA LYS A 107 -11.17 -9.84 19.53
C LYS A 107 -12.29 -9.46 18.58
N LYS A 108 -12.07 -9.64 17.27
CA LYS A 108 -13.09 -10.04 16.28
C LYS A 108 -12.48 -9.96 14.88
N LYS A 109 -12.88 -10.92 14.05
CA LYS A 109 -12.52 -11.14 12.63
C LYS A 109 -11.18 -11.84 12.40
N LYS A 110 -11.08 -12.77 11.46
CA LYS A 110 -12.05 -13.65 10.79
C LYS A 110 -11.16 -14.64 10.03
N LYS A 111 -11.57 -15.90 10.03
CA LYS A 111 -11.02 -16.99 9.22
C LYS A 111 -11.28 -16.68 7.74
N VAL A 112 -10.37 -16.00 7.04
CA VAL A 112 -10.54 -15.58 5.64
C VAL A 112 -9.14 -15.51 4.99
N PHE A 113 -8.87 -16.50 4.14
CA PHE A 113 -7.85 -16.66 3.07
C PHE A 113 -6.34 -16.60 3.40
N ASN A 114 -5.71 -17.78 3.37
CA ASN A 114 -4.27 -17.99 3.24
C ASN A 114 -3.95 -18.18 1.74
N LEU A 115 -3.91 -17.11 0.95
CA LEU A 115 -3.29 -17.19 -0.38
C LEU A 115 -1.80 -16.90 -0.22
N LYS A 116 -0.95 -17.79 -0.71
CA LYS A 116 0.49 -17.58 -0.70
C LYS A 116 0.87 -16.56 -1.79
N PRO A 117 1.97 -15.80 -1.63
CA PRO A 117 2.42 -14.85 -2.65
C PRO A 117 2.56 -15.46 -4.05
N GLU A 118 2.92 -16.73 -4.14
CA GLU A 118 3.06 -17.45 -5.41
C GLU A 118 1.70 -17.67 -6.10
N GLU A 119 0.66 -17.99 -5.34
CA GLU A 119 -0.71 -18.19 -5.85
C GLU A 119 -1.31 -16.88 -6.38
N ILE A 120 -0.92 -15.75 -5.77
CA ILE A 120 -1.29 -14.41 -6.23
C ILE A 120 -0.60 -14.09 -7.56
N LEU A 121 0.68 -14.42 -7.69
CA LEU A 121 1.46 -14.16 -8.89
C LEU A 121 0.92 -14.98 -10.07
N GLU A 122 0.64 -16.26 -9.84
CA GLU A 122 0.02 -17.17 -10.81
C GLU A 122 -1.35 -16.65 -11.27
N ALA A 123 -2.19 -16.20 -10.33
CA ALA A 123 -3.50 -15.62 -10.67
C ALA A 123 -3.38 -14.31 -11.46
N MET A 124 -2.34 -13.49 -11.22
CA MET A 124 -2.08 -12.28 -12.01
C MET A 124 -1.59 -12.62 -13.43
N GLU A 125 -0.77 -13.65 -13.59
CA GLU A 125 -0.33 -14.14 -14.90
C GLU A 125 -1.50 -14.72 -15.71
N GLU A 126 -2.36 -15.54 -15.10
CA GLU A 126 -3.56 -16.09 -15.75
C GLU A 126 -4.52 -14.97 -16.21
N LEU A 127 -4.73 -13.95 -15.38
CA LEU A 127 -5.55 -12.80 -15.73
C LEU A 127 -4.97 -12.04 -16.92
N HIS A 128 -3.65 -11.86 -16.96
CA HIS A 128 -2.97 -11.16 -18.06
C HIS A 128 -3.13 -11.93 -19.39
N GLU A 129 -2.99 -13.26 -19.36
CA GLU A 129 -3.22 -14.11 -20.53
C GLU A 129 -4.66 -13.99 -21.04
N LYS A 130 -5.66 -14.02 -20.15
CA LYS A 130 -7.08 -13.85 -20.52
C LYS A 130 -7.38 -12.48 -21.12
N ILE A 131 -6.78 -11.41 -20.58
CA ILE A 131 -6.93 -10.06 -21.14
C ILE A 131 -6.33 -10.02 -22.56
N SER A 132 -5.13 -10.59 -22.75
CA SER A 132 -4.47 -10.65 -24.05
C SER A 132 -5.29 -11.45 -25.07
N GLU A 133 -5.87 -12.58 -24.68
CA GLU A 133 -6.75 -13.36 -25.57
C GLU A 133 -8.05 -12.62 -25.93
N ALA A 134 -8.65 -11.90 -24.97
CA ALA A 134 -9.85 -11.10 -25.20
C ALA A 134 -9.56 -9.92 -26.15
N GLU A 135 -8.37 -9.32 -26.05
CA GLU A 135 -7.89 -8.28 -26.96
C GLU A 135 -7.84 -8.76 -28.41
N GLU A 136 -7.29 -9.96 -28.65
CA GLU A 136 -7.21 -10.53 -30.00
C GLU A 136 -8.58 -10.89 -30.59
N LYS A 137 -9.50 -11.42 -29.77
CA LYS A 137 -10.81 -11.88 -30.23
C LYS A 137 -11.83 -10.76 -30.47
N GLN A 138 -11.63 -9.59 -29.85
CA GLN A 138 -12.54 -8.44 -29.91
C GLN A 138 -14.01 -8.77 -29.60
N VAL A 139 -14.27 -9.77 -28.74
CA VAL A 139 -15.63 -10.13 -28.32
C VAL A 139 -15.99 -9.31 -27.08
N PRO A 140 -16.98 -8.39 -27.14
CA PRO A 140 -17.28 -7.49 -26.01
C PRO A 140 -17.63 -8.19 -24.69
N ALA A 141 -18.16 -9.42 -24.75
CA ALA A 141 -18.50 -10.21 -23.56
C ALA A 141 -17.25 -10.66 -22.78
N ASP A 142 -16.17 -11.03 -23.49
CA ASP A 142 -14.95 -11.55 -22.88
C ASP A 142 -14.20 -10.46 -22.10
N TYR A 143 -14.30 -9.19 -22.53
CA TYR A 143 -13.75 -8.05 -21.80
C TYR A 143 -14.44 -7.82 -20.46
N LEU A 144 -15.78 -7.97 -20.41
CA LEU A 144 -16.52 -7.79 -19.16
C LEU A 144 -16.11 -8.86 -18.14
N GLU A 145 -15.98 -10.11 -18.60
CA GLU A 145 -15.53 -11.20 -17.74
C GLU A 145 -14.09 -10.98 -17.24
N ALA A 146 -13.17 -10.53 -18.11
CA ALA A 146 -11.81 -10.20 -17.72
C ALA A 146 -11.76 -9.03 -16.71
N ILE A 147 -12.59 -8.00 -16.89
CA ILE A 147 -12.71 -6.88 -15.95
C ILE A 147 -13.20 -7.37 -14.58
N ASP A 148 -14.24 -8.21 -14.55
CA ASP A 148 -14.78 -8.76 -13.29
C ASP A 148 -13.73 -9.63 -12.57
N GLN A 149 -12.99 -10.45 -13.31
CA GLN A 149 -11.89 -11.26 -12.75
C GLN A 149 -10.76 -10.37 -12.21
N ALA A 150 -10.42 -9.28 -12.91
CA ALA A 150 -9.42 -8.31 -12.47
C ALA A 150 -9.83 -7.61 -11.18
N LEU A 151 -11.09 -7.20 -11.08
CA LEU A 151 -11.64 -6.60 -9.87
C LEU A 151 -11.59 -7.57 -8.69
N ALA A 152 -11.98 -8.82 -8.88
CA ALA A 152 -11.93 -9.85 -7.83
C ALA A 152 -10.49 -10.10 -7.34
N LEU A 153 -9.51 -10.13 -8.25
CA LEU A 153 -8.09 -10.27 -7.94
C LEU A 153 -7.57 -9.08 -7.14
N LEU A 154 -7.87 -7.86 -7.58
CA LEU A 154 -7.50 -6.63 -6.87
C LEU A 154 -8.16 -6.55 -5.51
N GLU A 155 -9.43 -6.94 -5.37
CA GLU A 155 -10.11 -7.01 -4.08
C GLU A 155 -9.39 -7.98 -3.13
N CYS A 156 -9.07 -9.20 -3.57
CA CYS A 156 -8.31 -10.16 -2.77
C CYS A 156 -6.95 -9.59 -2.31
N LEU A 157 -6.19 -9.01 -3.23
CA LEU A 157 -4.89 -8.38 -2.97
C LEU A 157 -4.99 -7.23 -1.97
N LEU A 158 -5.88 -6.28 -2.24
CA LEU A 158 -6.01 -5.04 -1.48
C LEU A 158 -6.68 -5.29 -0.13
N GLN A 159 -7.52 -6.32 0.00
CA GLN A 159 -8.16 -6.69 1.26
C GLN A 159 -7.13 -7.13 2.30
N GLU A 160 -6.09 -7.85 1.91
CA GLU A 160 -5.01 -8.24 2.82
C GLU A 160 -4.20 -7.02 3.27
N VAL A 161 -3.86 -6.13 2.33
CA VAL A 161 -3.19 -4.87 2.66
C VAL A 161 -4.06 -4.01 3.58
N ALA A 162 -5.36 -3.94 3.32
CA ALA A 162 -6.34 -3.22 4.14
C ALA A 162 -6.43 -3.80 5.56
N ALA A 163 -6.47 -5.13 5.70
CA ALA A 163 -6.53 -5.82 6.99
C ALA A 163 -5.28 -5.56 7.84
N GLN A 164 -4.09 -5.53 7.22
CA GLN A 164 -2.83 -5.33 7.94
C GLN A 164 -2.58 -3.86 8.29
N THR A 165 -2.99 -2.93 7.42
CA THR A 165 -2.64 -1.50 7.55
C THR A 165 -3.76 -0.62 8.07
N GLY A 166 -5.01 -1.13 8.08
CA GLY A 166 -6.21 -0.34 8.35
C GLY A 166 -6.62 0.60 7.21
N TRP A 167 -5.99 0.48 6.04
CA TRP A 167 -6.30 1.28 4.86
C TRP A 167 -7.56 0.77 4.16
N TRP A 168 -8.21 1.66 3.43
CA TRP A 168 -9.37 1.35 2.59
C TRP A 168 -9.00 1.71 1.16
N PHE A 169 -9.33 0.82 0.24
CA PHE A 169 -9.08 1.00 -1.18
C PHE A 169 -10.42 1.01 -1.91
N SER A 170 -10.49 1.80 -2.97
CA SER A 170 -11.59 1.77 -3.92
C SER A 170 -10.99 1.56 -5.29
N VAL A 171 -11.42 0.51 -5.97
CA VAL A 171 -11.03 0.25 -7.35
C VAL A 171 -12.06 0.94 -8.25
N ILE A 172 -11.58 1.78 -9.16
CA ILE A 172 -12.41 2.50 -10.11
C ILE A 172 -11.99 2.05 -11.50
N ALA A 173 -12.90 1.39 -12.21
CA ALA A 173 -12.69 1.08 -13.62
C ALA A 173 -12.80 2.38 -14.43
N GLY A 174 -11.70 2.76 -15.11
CA GLY A 174 -11.67 3.89 -16.03
C GLY A 174 -11.78 3.40 -17.47
N GLY A 175 -12.87 3.74 -18.15
CA GLY A 175 -13.00 3.53 -19.60
C GLY A 175 -12.42 4.70 -20.39
N SER A 176 -11.97 4.43 -21.61
CA SER A 176 -11.61 5.49 -22.56
C SER A 176 -12.84 6.29 -22.95
N LEU A 177 -12.74 7.63 -22.97
CA LEU A 177 -13.84 8.49 -23.36
C LEU A 177 -13.90 8.57 -24.90
N PRO A 178 -14.96 8.09 -25.58
CA PRO A 178 -15.00 8.05 -27.04
C PRO A 178 -14.90 9.45 -27.67
N THR A 179 -15.42 10.44 -26.97
CA THR A 179 -15.47 11.84 -27.40
C THR A 179 -14.13 12.58 -27.22
N ASP A 180 -13.19 12.02 -26.46
CA ASP A 180 -11.86 12.60 -26.25
C ASP A 180 -10.76 11.70 -26.78
N ASN A 181 -10.97 11.18 -28.00
CA ASN A 181 -10.00 10.40 -28.76
C ASN A 181 -9.45 9.16 -28.00
N GLY A 182 -10.25 8.62 -27.07
CA GLY A 182 -9.87 7.46 -26.26
C GLY A 182 -9.04 7.78 -25.01
N ASN A 183 -8.87 9.06 -24.64
CA ASN A 183 -8.21 9.41 -23.38
C ASN A 183 -8.98 8.86 -22.17
N ILE A 184 -8.24 8.32 -21.20
CA ILE A 184 -8.79 7.86 -19.92
C ILE A 184 -8.78 9.06 -18.96
N HIS A 185 -9.98 9.56 -18.66
CA HIS A 185 -10.16 10.52 -17.58
C HIS A 185 -10.61 9.76 -16.34
N THR A 186 -9.77 9.70 -15.31
CA THR A 186 -10.28 9.41 -13.97
C THR A 186 -10.97 10.68 -13.49
N PRO A 187 -12.29 10.66 -13.23
CA PRO A 187 -12.93 11.81 -12.61
C PRO A 187 -12.34 11.92 -11.21
N PHE A 188 -11.31 12.76 -11.06
CA PHE A 188 -10.82 13.17 -9.78
C PHE A 188 -11.95 14.02 -9.20
N ASN A 189 -12.84 13.38 -8.44
CA ASN A 189 -13.74 14.08 -7.53
C ASN A 189 -12.85 14.71 -6.46
N ALA A 190 -12.12 15.76 -6.83
CA ALA A 190 -11.89 16.85 -5.92
C ALA A 190 -13.30 17.29 -5.53
N LEU A 191 -13.76 16.81 -4.37
CA LEU A 191 -14.80 17.49 -3.61
C LEU A 191 -14.31 18.93 -3.50
N HIS A 192 -14.73 19.76 -4.46
CA HIS A 192 -14.54 21.19 -4.40
C HIS A 192 -15.11 21.60 -3.06
N SER A 193 -14.26 22.14 -2.17
CA SER A 193 -14.67 22.64 -0.86
C SER A 193 -15.78 23.69 -0.96
N ASP A 194 -16.02 24.19 -2.16
CA ASP A 194 -16.99 25.23 -2.51
C ASP A 194 -18.44 24.74 -2.52
N GLN A 195 -18.69 23.42 -2.38
CA GLN A 195 -20.05 22.86 -2.22
C GLN A 195 -20.36 22.35 -0.80
N LEU A 196 -19.53 22.65 0.20
CA LEU A 196 -19.96 22.44 1.58
C LEU A 196 -21.10 23.42 1.91
N PRO A 197 -22.26 22.95 2.38
CA PRO A 197 -23.30 23.86 2.88
C PRO A 197 -22.67 24.75 3.96
N PRO A 198 -23.02 26.06 4.00
CA PRO A 198 -22.46 26.97 4.99
C PRO A 198 -22.69 26.40 6.38
N ALA A 199 -21.64 26.41 7.21
CA ALA A 199 -21.74 25.97 8.60
C ALA A 199 -22.93 26.69 9.25
N PRO A 200 -23.79 25.96 10.01
CA PRO A 200 -24.91 26.58 10.69
C PRO A 200 -24.37 27.72 11.56
N GLN A 201 -24.86 28.94 11.33
CA GLN A 201 -24.43 30.10 12.10
C GLN A 201 -24.86 29.90 13.55
N GLU A 202 -23.88 29.64 14.43
CA GLU A 202 -24.06 29.68 15.87
C GLU A 202 -24.38 31.14 16.27
N GLY A 203 -25.66 31.49 16.33
CA GLY A 203 -26.04 32.83 16.78
C GLY A 203 -27.43 33.30 16.41
N SER A 204 -28.47 32.63 16.86
CA SER A 204 -29.66 33.35 17.34
C SER A 204 -30.48 32.48 18.28
N LEU A 205 -30.15 32.52 19.56
CA LEU A 205 -31.13 32.19 20.60
C LEU A 205 -32.00 33.43 20.80
N PRO A 206 -33.32 33.37 20.53
CA PRO A 206 -34.21 34.44 20.93
C PRO A 206 -34.34 34.43 22.46
N TYR A 207 -33.90 35.50 23.11
CA TYR A 207 -34.32 35.79 24.46
C TYR A 207 -35.84 36.06 24.45
N ALA A 208 -36.60 35.10 24.93
CA ALA A 208 -38.00 35.31 25.30
C ALA A 208 -38.04 35.93 26.69
N THR A 209 -38.31 37.23 26.75
CA THR A 209 -38.83 37.90 27.95
C THR A 209 -40.33 37.67 28.02
N ASN A 210 -40.80 37.02 29.09
CA ASN A 210 -42.01 37.36 29.85
C ASN A 210 -41.98 36.64 31.20
#